data_AF-A0A920D4U6-F1
#
_entry.id   AF-A0A920D4U6-F1
#
_cell.length_a   1.000
_cell.length_b   1.000
_cell.length_c   1.000
_cell.angle_alpha   90.00
_cell.angle_beta   90.00
_cell.angle_gamma   90.00
#
_symmetry.space_group_name_H-M   'P 1'
#
loop_
_entity.id
_entity.type
_entity.pdbx_description
1 polymer ?
#
loop_
_entity_poly.entity_id
_entity_poly.type
_entity_poly.pdbx_seq_one_letter_code
_entity_poly.pdbx_strand_id
1 'polypeptide(L)'
;MTKAEFMEELEQLLAGIPVQDRREIMSDYEEHFEIGKSQGKNEAEIAMGLGSPKLIAKEMNVHYHIKQAIEQTNLRSTSRAVIASVGLGFFNLIFILGPFVAVFAVIIALFAAAGVLVVSPVLLFILEPESDLVWTLLLGVTCCSLGVLIGVGAASLSKLFFRGVLNYLRWNLNVIGGRHK
;
A
#
# COMPACT_ATOMS: atom_id res chain seq x y z
N MET A 1 -37.30 5.23 44.19
CA MET A 1 -36.42 6.37 43.88
C MET A 1 -37.20 7.35 43.03
N THR A 2 -36.91 8.63 43.18
CA THR A 2 -37.46 9.70 42.33
C THR A 2 -36.70 9.78 41.00
N LYS A 3 -37.24 10.50 40.02
CA LYS A 3 -36.54 10.77 38.75
C LYS A 3 -35.18 11.43 39.00
N ALA A 4 -35.15 12.44 39.88
CA ALA A 4 -33.93 13.17 40.20
C ALA A 4 -32.84 12.27 40.78
N GLU A 5 -33.19 11.40 41.73
CA GLU A 5 -32.27 10.42 42.33
C GLU A 5 -31.72 9.43 41.29
N PHE A 6 -32.59 8.90 40.41
CA PHE A 6 -32.18 7.97 39.35
C PHE A 6 -31.18 8.62 38.39
N MET A 7 -31.48 9.84 37.94
CA MET A 7 -30.69 10.55 36.94
C MET A 7 -29.34 10.99 37.51
N GLU A 8 -29.30 11.50 38.73
CA GLU A 8 -28.05 11.89 39.40
C GLU A 8 -27.14 10.68 39.62
N GLU A 9 -27.69 9.55 40.10
CA GLU A 9 -26.91 8.33 40.32
C GLU A 9 -26.37 7.78 38.99
N LEU A 10 -27.20 7.75 37.93
CA LEU A 10 -26.78 7.28 36.61
C LEU A 10 -25.66 8.16 36.02
N GLU A 11 -25.79 9.49 36.10
CA GLU A 11 -24.79 10.40 35.56
C GLU A 11 -23.42 10.23 36.25
N GLN A 12 -23.41 10.11 37.58
CA GLN A 12 -22.19 9.86 38.35
C GLN A 12 -21.52 8.54 37.94
N LEU A 13 -22.31 7.49 37.73
CA LEU A 13 -21.80 6.17 37.33
C LEU A 13 -21.31 6.13 35.88
N LEU A 14 -21.78 7.04 35.03
CA LEU A 14 -21.35 7.21 33.64
C LEU A 14 -20.16 8.19 33.49
N ALA A 15 -19.51 8.61 34.58
CA ALA A 15 -18.39 9.55 34.54
C ALA A 15 -17.21 9.12 33.65
N GLY A 16 -17.04 7.80 33.43
CA GLY A 16 -16.02 7.23 32.53
C GLY A 16 -16.29 7.43 31.03
N ILE A 17 -17.50 7.84 30.66
CA ILE A 17 -17.92 8.14 29.28
C ILE A 17 -17.76 9.65 29.02
N PRO A 18 -17.25 10.07 27.84
CA PRO A 18 -17.15 11.48 27.48
C PRO A 18 -18.48 12.23 27.60
N VAL A 19 -18.37 13.53 27.91
CA VAL A 19 -19.52 14.40 28.22
C VAL A 19 -20.54 14.51 27.07
N GLN A 20 -20.13 14.31 25.82
CA GLN A 20 -21.06 14.31 24.68
C GLN A 20 -21.93 13.06 24.69
N ASP A 21 -21.33 11.87 24.66
CA ASP A 21 -22.05 10.60 24.65
C ASP A 21 -22.86 10.40 25.94
N ARG A 22 -22.33 10.84 27.08
CA ARG A 22 -23.06 10.80 28.35
C ARG A 22 -24.35 11.64 28.29
N ARG A 23 -24.31 12.83 27.68
CA ARG A 23 -25.50 13.68 27.55
C ARG A 23 -26.58 13.04 26.69
N GLU A 24 -26.18 12.32 25.63
CA GLU A 24 -27.10 11.58 24.78
C GLU A 24 -27.80 10.47 25.57
N ILE A 25 -27.03 9.66 26.31
CA ILE A 25 -27.58 8.61 27.20
C ILE A 25 -28.54 9.20 28.23
N MET A 26 -28.16 10.31 28.88
CA MET A 26 -29.03 10.97 29.87
C MET A 26 -30.34 11.48 29.23
N SER A 27 -30.28 12.03 28.01
CA SER A 27 -31.46 12.49 27.28
C SER A 27 -32.45 11.36 27.00
N ASP A 28 -31.97 10.17 26.63
CA ASP A 28 -32.83 9.01 26.36
C ASP A 28 -33.60 8.56 27.61
N TYR A 29 -32.94 8.53 28.77
CA TYR A 29 -33.60 8.19 30.03
C TYR A 29 -34.56 9.29 30.50
N GLU A 30 -34.23 10.56 30.26
CA GLU A 30 -35.14 11.69 30.53
C GLU A 30 -36.44 11.55 29.73
N GLU A 31 -36.35 11.24 28.43
CA GLU A 31 -37.51 11.00 27.57
C GLU A 31 -38.33 9.80 28.04
N HIS A 32 -37.67 8.72 28.49
CA HIS A 32 -38.34 7.55 29.08
C HIS A 32 -39.18 7.91 30.31
N PHE A 33 -38.69 8.79 31.18
CA PHE A 33 -39.45 9.28 32.33
C PHE A 33 -40.65 10.14 31.92
N GLU A 34 -40.50 11.01 30.93
CA GLU A 34 -41.60 11.82 30.42
C GLU A 34 -42.70 10.97 29.76
N ILE A 35 -42.32 9.96 28.98
CA ILE A 35 -43.27 9.00 28.38
C ILE A 35 -44.01 8.25 29.49
N GLY A 36 -43.30 7.72 30.49
CA GLY A 36 -43.94 7.01 31.60
C GLY A 36 -44.93 7.87 32.38
N LYS A 37 -44.59 9.15 32.60
CA LYS A 37 -45.46 10.13 33.25
C LYS A 37 -46.70 10.42 32.43
N SER A 38 -46.58 10.55 31.10
CA SER A 38 -47.71 10.74 30.19
C SER A 38 -48.69 9.56 30.19
N GLN A 39 -48.21 8.36 30.54
CA GLN A 39 -49.01 7.15 30.70
C GLN A 39 -49.67 7.04 32.08
N GLY A 40 -49.53 8.05 32.95
CA GLY A 40 -50.11 8.08 34.28
C GLY A 40 -49.34 7.25 35.33
N LYS A 41 -48.13 6.79 35.03
CA LYS A 41 -47.27 6.09 36.00
C LYS A 41 -46.59 7.10 36.93
N ASN A 42 -46.36 6.70 38.17
CA ASN A 42 -45.55 7.51 39.08
C ASN A 42 -44.04 7.28 38.84
N GLU A 43 -43.20 8.20 39.30
CA GLU A 43 -41.75 8.14 39.08
C GLU A 43 -41.11 6.86 39.64
N ALA A 44 -41.61 6.35 40.77
CA ALA A 44 -41.07 5.15 41.40
C ALA A 44 -41.37 3.90 40.57
N GLU A 45 -42.54 3.80 39.94
CA GLU A 45 -42.93 2.73 39.01
C GLU A 45 -42.07 2.76 37.74
N ILE A 46 -41.79 3.96 37.22
CA ILE A 46 -40.96 4.12 36.02
C ILE A 46 -39.53 3.69 36.32
N ALA A 47 -38.94 4.17 37.41
CA ALA A 47 -37.59 3.80 37.83
C ALA A 47 -37.46 2.29 38.08
N MET A 48 -38.49 1.67 38.68
CA MET A 48 -38.53 0.22 38.90
C MET A 48 -38.60 -0.56 37.59
N GLY A 49 -39.30 -0.04 36.57
CA GLY A 49 -39.35 -0.62 35.23
C GLY A 49 -38.06 -0.45 34.42
N LEU A 50 -37.32 0.64 34.64
CA LEU A 50 -36.00 0.87 34.03
C LEU A 50 -34.91 -0.01 34.67
N GLY A 51 -35.06 -0.37 35.94
CA GLY A 51 -34.11 -1.18 36.68
C GLY A 51 -33.10 -0.33 37.47
N SER A 52 -31.94 -0.91 37.80
CA SER A 52 -30.96 -0.21 38.64
C SER A 52 -29.99 0.65 37.82
N PRO A 53 -29.75 1.92 38.19
CA PRO A 53 -28.75 2.79 37.56
C PRO A 53 -27.35 2.15 37.48
N LYS A 54 -26.97 1.39 38.51
CA LYS A 54 -25.69 0.65 38.58
C LYS A 54 -25.51 -0.39 37.49
N LEU A 55 -26.55 -1.17 37.19
CA LEU A 55 -26.48 -2.18 36.13
C LEU A 55 -26.42 -1.52 34.76
N ILE A 56 -27.26 -0.50 34.53
CA ILE A 56 -27.28 0.27 33.29
C ILE A 56 -25.90 0.89 33.02
N ALA A 57 -25.34 1.60 34.01
CA ALA A 57 -24.05 2.24 33.84
C ALA A 57 -22.92 1.24 33.57
N LYS A 58 -22.95 0.06 34.21
CA LYS A 58 -21.99 -1.01 33.97
C LYS A 58 -22.07 -1.52 32.53
N GLU A 59 -23.28 -1.75 32.03
CA GLU A 59 -23.53 -2.21 30.66
C GLU A 59 -23.06 -1.16 29.64
N MET A 60 -23.44 0.12 29.83
CA MET A 60 -23.05 1.21 28.94
C MET A 60 -21.53 1.41 28.87
N ASN A 61 -20.83 1.37 30.01
CA ASN A 61 -19.37 1.48 30.04
C ASN A 61 -18.70 0.31 29.30
N VAL A 62 -19.19 -0.92 29.48
CA VAL A 62 -18.68 -2.11 28.77
C VAL A 62 -18.90 -1.96 27.25
N HIS A 63 -20.10 -1.57 26.83
CA HIS A 63 -20.41 -1.35 25.42
C HIS A 63 -19.55 -0.24 24.79
N TYR A 64 -19.37 0.88 25.50
CA TYR A 64 -18.55 2.00 25.05
C TYR A 64 -17.09 1.57 24.83
N HIS A 65 -16.48 0.88 25.80
CA HIS A 65 -15.10 0.42 25.69
C HIS A 65 -14.91 -0.64 24.60
N ILE A 66 -15.87 -1.54 24.40
CA ILE A 66 -15.83 -2.52 23.30
C ILE A 66 -15.90 -1.80 21.95
N LYS A 67 -16.83 -0.87 21.77
CA LYS A 67 -16.99 -0.09 20.53
C LYS A 67 -15.69 0.66 20.20
N GLN A 68 -15.10 1.32 21.19
CA GLN A 68 -13.86 2.07 21.04
C GLN A 68 -12.67 1.16 20.70
N ALA A 69 -12.58 -0.02 21.34
CA ALA A 69 -11.55 -1.01 21.04
C ALA A 69 -11.68 -1.55 19.61
N ILE A 70 -12.90 -1.81 19.14
CA ILE A 70 -13.19 -2.26 17.77
C ILE A 70 -12.81 -1.17 16.76
N GLU A 71 -13.23 0.08 16.96
CA GLU A 71 -12.89 1.18 16.04
C GLU A 71 -11.39 1.45 15.96
N GLN A 72 -10.69 1.50 17.10
CA GLN A 72 -9.24 1.73 17.12
C GLN A 72 -8.45 0.58 16.49
N THR A 73 -8.86 -0.67 16.73
CA THR A 73 -8.21 -1.83 16.10
C THR A 73 -8.48 -1.86 14.60
N ASN A 74 -9.68 -1.53 14.15
CA ASN A 74 -10.05 -1.60 12.73
C ASN A 74 -9.35 -0.49 11.90
N LEU A 75 -9.29 0.75 12.39
CA LEU A 75 -8.63 1.86 11.67
C LEU A 75 -7.10 1.71 11.63
N ARG A 76 -6.48 1.29 12.74
CA ARG A 76 -5.02 1.16 12.82
C ARG A 76 -4.49 -0.10 12.14
N SER A 77 -5.28 -1.18 12.07
CA SER A 77 -4.91 -2.38 11.32
C SER A 77 -5.09 -2.17 9.81
N THR A 78 -6.21 -1.59 9.38
CA THR A 78 -6.49 -1.32 7.96
C THR A 78 -5.50 -0.31 7.37
N SER A 79 -5.19 0.80 8.04
CA SER A 79 -4.21 1.78 7.54
C SER A 79 -2.80 1.20 7.41
N ARG A 80 -2.36 0.38 8.38
CA ARG A 80 -1.09 -0.35 8.28
C ARG A 80 -1.09 -1.37 7.15
N ALA A 81 -2.19 -2.08 6.94
CA ALA A 81 -2.33 -3.01 5.82
C ALA A 81 -2.27 -2.27 4.48
N VAL A 82 -2.96 -1.13 4.33
CA VAL A 82 -2.92 -0.29 3.12
C VAL A 82 -1.51 0.24 2.86
N ILE A 83 -0.84 0.80 3.87
CA ILE A 83 0.54 1.30 3.74
C ILE A 83 1.49 0.15 3.39
N ALA A 84 1.32 -1.02 4.01
CA ALA A 84 2.12 -2.19 3.70
C ALA A 84 1.87 -2.68 2.27
N SER A 85 0.62 -2.76 1.80
CA SER A 85 0.28 -3.17 0.44
C SER A 85 0.79 -2.19 -0.61
N VAL A 86 0.62 -0.88 -0.38
CA VAL A 86 1.15 0.18 -1.25
C VAL A 86 2.68 0.16 -1.24
N GLY A 87 3.28 0.11 -0.06
CA GLY A 87 4.74 0.03 0.12
C GLY A 87 5.34 -1.20 -0.54
N LEU A 88 4.69 -2.36 -0.46
CA LEU A 88 5.11 -3.59 -1.13
C LEU A 88 5.05 -3.44 -2.66
N GLY A 89 4.02 -2.77 -3.18
CA GLY A 89 3.90 -2.43 -4.60
C GLY A 89 5.04 -1.52 -5.09
N PHE A 90 5.30 -0.42 -4.38
CA PHE A 90 6.40 0.50 -4.71
C PHE A 90 7.78 -0.14 -4.53
N PHE A 91 7.97 -0.93 -3.48
CA PHE A 91 9.19 -1.69 -3.25
C PHE A 91 9.45 -2.66 -4.42
N ASN A 92 8.43 -3.42 -4.83
CA ASN A 92 8.52 -4.29 -5.98
C ASN A 92 8.86 -3.51 -7.27
N LEU A 93 8.22 -2.36 -7.49
CA LEU A 93 8.49 -1.51 -8.64
C LEU A 93 9.96 -1.05 -8.66
N ILE A 94 10.49 -0.51 -7.58
CA ILE A 94 11.87 0.00 -7.57
C ILE A 94 12.89 -1.15 -7.67
N PHE A 95 12.73 -2.21 -6.88
CA PHE A 95 13.73 -3.27 -6.78
C PHE A 95 13.69 -4.28 -7.92
N ILE A 96 12.54 -4.48 -8.57
CA ILE A 96 12.43 -5.43 -9.69
C ILE A 96 12.43 -4.68 -11.02
N LEU A 97 11.56 -3.68 -11.19
CA LEU A 97 11.47 -2.95 -12.46
C LEU A 97 12.70 -2.06 -12.69
N GLY A 98 13.26 -1.44 -11.64
CA GLY A 98 14.43 -0.57 -11.74
C GLY A 98 15.64 -1.26 -12.39
N PRO A 99 16.18 -2.35 -11.81
CA PRO A 99 17.27 -3.12 -12.42
C PRO A 99 16.92 -3.68 -13.79
N PHE A 100 15.66 -4.10 -14.00
CA PHE A 100 15.21 -4.59 -15.30
C PHE A 100 15.37 -3.52 -16.39
N VAL A 101 14.85 -2.31 -16.15
CA VAL A 101 14.94 -1.18 -17.09
C VAL A 101 16.40 -0.77 -17.29
N ALA A 102 17.21 -0.75 -16.23
CA ALA A 102 18.62 -0.41 -16.33
C ALA A 102 19.39 -1.38 -17.25
N VAL A 103 19.23 -2.69 -17.07
CA VAL A 103 19.89 -3.69 -17.91
C VAL A 103 19.39 -3.61 -19.35
N PHE A 104 18.09 -3.41 -19.55
CA PHE A 104 17.50 -3.24 -20.88
C PHE A 104 18.05 -2.01 -21.60
N ALA A 105 18.17 -0.88 -20.92
CA ALA A 105 18.76 0.34 -21.46
C ALA A 105 20.25 0.15 -21.82
N VAL A 106 21.02 -0.55 -20.99
CA VAL A 106 22.42 -0.89 -21.29
C VAL A 106 22.53 -1.74 -22.55
N ILE A 107 21.66 -2.73 -22.73
CA ILE A 107 21.64 -3.56 -23.95
C ILE A 107 21.39 -2.70 -25.19
N ILE A 108 20.41 -1.80 -25.15
CA ILE A 108 20.11 -0.88 -26.25
C ILE A 108 21.32 0.01 -26.55
N ALA A 109 21.94 0.58 -25.52
CA ALA A 109 23.12 1.44 -25.67
C ALA A 109 24.29 0.69 -26.31
N LEU A 110 24.53 -0.57 -25.91
CA LEU A 110 25.57 -1.41 -26.52
C LEU A 110 25.30 -1.69 -28.00
N PHE A 111 24.05 -1.97 -28.38
CA PHE A 111 23.70 -2.15 -29.80
C PHE A 111 23.85 -0.86 -30.60
N ALA A 112 23.44 0.29 -30.04
CA ALA A 112 23.63 1.58 -30.68
C ALA A 112 25.11 1.90 -30.89
N ALA A 113 25.94 1.70 -29.85
CA ALA A 113 27.39 1.88 -29.92
C ALA A 113 28.04 0.94 -30.95
N ALA A 114 27.63 -0.34 -30.96
CA ALA A 114 28.08 -1.31 -31.96
C ALA A 114 27.73 -0.84 -33.38
N GLY A 115 26.49 -0.40 -33.61
CA GLY A 115 26.04 0.10 -34.91
C GLY A 115 26.86 1.31 -35.38
N VAL A 116 27.09 2.28 -34.50
CA VAL A 116 27.92 3.47 -34.82
C VAL A 116 29.34 3.05 -35.18
N LEU A 117 29.96 2.15 -34.41
CA LEU A 117 31.32 1.67 -34.68
C LEU A 117 31.45 0.85 -35.97
N VAL A 118 30.41 0.11 -36.35
CA VAL A 118 30.39 -0.64 -37.63
C VAL A 118 30.27 0.32 -38.81
N VAL A 119 29.53 1.41 -38.66
CA VAL A 119 29.34 2.42 -39.72
C VAL A 119 30.47 3.44 -39.76
N SER A 120 31.22 3.61 -38.67
CA SER A 120 32.27 4.62 -38.54
C SER A 120 33.34 4.62 -39.65
N PRO A 121 33.75 3.48 -40.27
CA PRO A 121 34.73 3.53 -41.35
C PRO A 121 34.24 4.36 -42.54
N VAL A 122 32.95 4.23 -42.88
CA VAL A 122 32.32 5.00 -43.96
C VAL A 122 32.30 6.49 -43.62
N LEU A 123 32.01 6.83 -42.36
CA LEU A 123 32.02 8.21 -41.88
C LEU A 123 33.41 8.83 -41.95
N LEU A 124 34.45 8.08 -41.58
CA LEU A 124 35.85 8.54 -41.66
C LEU A 124 36.24 8.90 -43.09
N PHE A 125 35.86 8.07 -44.08
CA PHE A 125 36.11 8.37 -45.49
C PHE A 125 35.42 9.64 -46.00
N ILE A 126 34.24 9.95 -45.47
CA ILE A 126 33.47 11.14 -45.89
C ILE A 126 34.00 12.41 -45.22
N LEU A 127 34.32 12.32 -43.92
CA LEU A 127 34.68 13.48 -43.11
C LEU A 127 36.16 13.88 -43.24
N GLU A 128 37.04 12.92 -43.51
CA GLU A 128 38.48 13.14 -43.62
C GLU A 128 39.04 12.60 -44.95
N PRO A 129 38.64 13.16 -46.10
CA PRO A 129 39.04 12.64 -47.42
C PRO A 129 40.53 12.82 -47.75
N GLU A 130 41.21 13.77 -47.10
CA GLU A 130 42.64 14.06 -47.28
C GLU A 130 43.54 13.24 -46.35
N SER A 131 42.95 12.38 -45.51
CA SER A 131 43.69 11.52 -44.58
C SER A 131 44.51 10.46 -45.29
N ASP A 132 45.60 10.02 -44.67
CA ASP A 132 46.40 8.93 -45.20
C ASP A 132 45.59 7.62 -45.27
N LEU A 133 45.51 7.05 -46.47
CA LEU A 133 44.65 5.90 -46.78
C LEU A 133 44.94 4.69 -45.88
N VAL A 134 46.22 4.42 -45.58
CA VAL A 134 46.60 3.26 -44.77
C VAL A 134 46.15 3.45 -43.33
N TRP A 135 46.36 4.64 -42.76
CA TRP A 135 45.89 4.98 -41.42
C TRP A 135 44.36 4.91 -41.30
N THR A 136 43.63 5.44 -42.28
CA THR A 136 42.16 5.46 -42.28
C THR A 136 41.57 4.05 -42.41
N LEU A 137 42.16 3.19 -43.25
CA LEU A 137 41.77 1.80 -43.37
C LEU A 137 42.03 1.01 -42.08
N LEU A 138 43.20 1.19 -41.45
CA LEU A 138 43.54 0.52 -40.19
C LEU A 138 42.56 0.92 -39.08
N LEU A 139 42.31 2.22 -38.88
CA LEU A 139 41.35 2.70 -37.89
C LEU A 139 39.93 2.20 -38.18
N GLY A 140 39.52 2.23 -39.45
CA GLY A 140 38.21 1.72 -39.88
C GLY A 140 38.03 0.24 -39.56
N VAL A 141 39.01 -0.61 -39.90
CA VAL A 141 38.98 -2.05 -39.59
C VAL A 141 38.93 -2.28 -38.08
N THR A 142 39.70 -1.52 -37.29
CA THR A 142 39.67 -1.61 -35.83
C THR A 142 38.30 -1.24 -35.25
N CYS A 143 37.72 -0.11 -35.66
CA CYS A 143 36.39 0.31 -35.20
C CYS A 143 35.31 -0.70 -35.59
N CYS A 144 35.31 -1.17 -36.83
CA CYS A 144 34.34 -2.13 -37.31
C CYS A 144 34.43 -3.45 -36.55
N SER A 145 35.66 -3.96 -36.35
CA SER A 145 35.90 -5.20 -35.59
C SER A 145 35.44 -5.07 -34.14
N LEU A 146 35.72 -3.92 -33.50
CA LEU A 146 35.27 -3.63 -32.14
C LEU A 146 33.74 -3.53 -32.07
N GLY A 147 33.10 -2.87 -33.04
CA GLY A 147 31.65 -2.78 -33.14
C GLY A 147 30.98 -4.15 -33.26
N VAL A 148 31.51 -5.03 -34.11
CA VAL A 148 31.03 -6.42 -34.22
C VAL A 148 31.19 -7.17 -32.90
N LEU A 149 32.34 -7.04 -32.23
CA LEU A 149 32.59 -7.71 -30.94
C LEU A 149 31.58 -7.24 -29.87
N ILE A 150 31.34 -5.94 -29.75
CA ILE A 150 30.34 -5.38 -28.84
C ILE A 150 28.94 -5.89 -29.22
N GLY A 151 28.61 -5.95 -30.51
CA GLY A 151 27.33 -6.46 -30.98
C GLY A 151 27.09 -7.93 -30.60
N VAL A 152 28.10 -8.79 -30.74
CA VAL A 152 28.02 -10.21 -30.33
C VAL A 152 27.89 -10.33 -28.80
N GLY A 153 28.63 -9.51 -28.06
CA GLY A 153 28.51 -9.41 -26.59
C GLY A 153 27.10 -8.99 -26.16
N ALA A 154 26.55 -7.94 -26.78
CA ALA A 154 25.21 -7.43 -26.52
C ALA A 154 24.13 -8.47 -26.87
N ALA A 155 24.29 -9.21 -27.98
CA ALA A 155 23.38 -10.30 -28.34
C ALA A 155 23.40 -11.45 -27.33
N SER A 156 24.59 -11.79 -26.80
CA SER A 156 24.74 -12.82 -25.78
C SER A 156 24.13 -12.37 -24.45
N LEU A 157 24.36 -11.12 -24.04
CA LEU A 157 23.75 -10.51 -22.87
C LEU A 157 22.22 -10.45 -22.98
N SER A 158 21.70 -10.13 -24.16
CA SER A 158 20.26 -10.14 -24.45
C SER A 158 19.65 -11.52 -24.23
N LYS A 159 20.30 -12.59 -24.73
CA LYS A 159 19.85 -13.97 -24.50
C LYS A 159 19.81 -14.31 -23.01
N LEU A 160 20.81 -13.90 -22.24
CA LEU A 160 20.85 -14.10 -20.79
C LEU A 160 19.72 -13.35 -20.09
N PHE A 161 19.53 -12.08 -20.46
CA PHE A 161 18.45 -11.24 -19.94
C PHE A 161 17.08 -11.87 -20.20
N PHE A 162 16.77 -12.22 -21.45
CA PHE A 162 15.50 -12.88 -21.80
C PHE A 162 15.28 -14.21 -21.06
N ARG A 163 16.32 -15.03 -20.88
CA ARG A 163 16.20 -16.24 -20.05
C ARG A 163 15.86 -15.90 -18.59
N GLY A 164 16.49 -14.87 -18.03
CA GLY A 164 16.18 -14.38 -16.69
C GLY A 164 14.72 -13.95 -16.57
N VAL A 165 14.23 -13.19 -17.54
CA VAL A 165 12.82 -12.74 -17.59
C VAL A 165 11.86 -13.92 -17.69
N LEU A 166 12.11 -14.87 -18.59
CA LEU A 166 11.28 -16.06 -18.74
C LEU A 166 11.26 -16.91 -17.47
N ASN A 167 12.40 -17.05 -16.79
CA ASN A 167 12.47 -17.76 -15.52
C ASN A 167 11.69 -17.05 -14.42
N TYR A 168 11.78 -15.72 -14.34
CA TYR A 168 10.99 -14.92 -13.41
C TYR A 168 9.49 -15.06 -13.67
N LEU A 169 9.05 -14.94 -14.93
CA LEU A 169 7.64 -15.11 -15.31
C LEU A 169 7.14 -16.52 -14.99
N ARG A 170 7.92 -17.56 -15.30
CA ARG A 170 7.59 -18.94 -14.95
C ARG A 170 7.48 -19.14 -13.44
N TRP A 171 8.42 -18.59 -12.66
CA TRP A 171 8.37 -18.65 -11.21
C TRP A 171 7.12 -17.95 -10.66
N ASN A 172 6.83 -16.74 -11.14
CA ASN A 172 5.65 -15.98 -10.73
C ASN A 172 4.34 -16.71 -11.06
N LEU A 173 4.23 -17.26 -12.27
CA LEU A 173 3.08 -18.09 -12.69
C LEU A 173 2.95 -19.37 -11.86
N ASN A 174 4.05 -20.00 -11.45
CA ASN A 174 4.00 -21.18 -10.58
C ASN A 174 3.56 -20.84 -9.16
N VAL A 175 3.95 -19.67 -8.64
CA VAL A 175 3.57 -19.19 -7.30
C VAL A 175 2.09 -18.79 -7.27
N ILE A 176 1.60 -18.07 -8.27
CA ILE A 176 0.19 -17.65 -8.36
C ILE A 176 -0.72 -18.81 -8.76
N GLY A 177 -0.23 -19.68 -9.65
CA GLY A 177 -0.96 -20.82 -10.21
C GLY A 177 -1.10 -22.01 -9.25
N GLY A 178 -0.57 -21.91 -8.03
CA GLY A 178 -0.90 -22.78 -6.89
C GLY A 178 -1.29 -24.20 -7.26
N ARG A 179 -0.40 -24.95 -7.93
CA ARG A 179 -0.61 -26.39 -8.06
C ARG A 179 -0.33 -27.00 -6.69
N HIS A 180 -1.41 -27.18 -5.93
CA HIS A 180 -1.57 -28.35 -5.08
C HIS A 180 -1.05 -29.58 -5.86
N LYS A 181 0.10 -30.07 -5.45
CA LYS A 181 0.49 -31.47 -5.60
C LYS A 181 0.84 -31.97 -4.21
#